data_AF-A0A7N2L495-F1
#
_entry.id   AF-A0A7N2L495-F1
#
_cell.length_a   1.000
_cell.length_b   1.000
_cell.length_c   1.000
_cell.angle_alpha   90.00
_cell.angle_beta   90.00
_cell.angle_gamma   90.00
#
_symmetry.space_group_name_H-M   'P 1'
#
loop_
_entity.id
_entity.type
_entity.pdbx_description
1 polymer ?
#
loop_
_entity_poly.entity_id
_entity_poly.type
_entity_poly.pdbx_seq_one_letter_code
_entity_poly.pdbx_strand_id
1 'polypeptide(L)'
;MFLWDDIMKVKVALRLKHPNQAKHSSAHAHGSTWRGLWKLKVPPKVRTFLWRACIGCLPTRENLHKKWISEEERCELCYHHSETTSHVLWECPMARNVWALFKGTIQKCSNEAGDFFLLFKMLQQKLCSSELEKWAITAWMIWNARNRFYFEQTQLHPRCIFYSAMGLLEEYQRLSAAQSVRE
;
A
#
# COMPACT_ATOMS: atom_id res chain seq x y z
N MET A 1 11.89 10.02 -11.39
CA MET A 1 10.73 10.24 -10.48
C MET A 1 9.60 11.04 -11.18
N PHE A 2 9.38 10.87 -12.49
CA PHE A 2 8.37 11.62 -13.26
C PHE A 2 7.71 10.80 -14.39
N LEU A 3 7.79 9.47 -14.38
CA LEU A 3 7.21 8.62 -15.44
C LEU A 3 5.89 7.94 -15.06
N TRP A 4 5.42 8.11 -13.82
CA TRP A 4 4.27 7.37 -13.29
C TRP A 4 2.95 8.14 -13.35
N ASP A 5 2.99 9.47 -13.40
CA ASP A 5 1.76 10.27 -13.47
C ASP A 5 1.15 10.31 -14.88
N ASP A 6 1.93 10.06 -15.94
CA ASP A 6 1.46 10.23 -17.32
C ASP A 6 0.94 8.95 -17.97
N ILE A 7 1.50 7.77 -17.64
CA ILE A 7 1.10 6.49 -18.25
C ILE A 7 -0.29 6.04 -17.76
N MET A 8 -0.74 6.50 -16.60
CA MET A 8 -2.00 6.06 -15.97
C MET A 8 -3.19 7.01 -16.14
N LYS A 9 -2.97 8.27 -16.52
CA LYS A 9 -4.06 9.25 -16.70
C LYS A 9 -4.93 8.94 -17.92
N VAL A 10 -4.37 8.33 -18.97
CA VAL A 10 -5.06 8.25 -20.28
C VAL A 10 -6.08 7.10 -20.38
N LYS A 11 -5.96 6.02 -19.58
CA LYS A 11 -6.83 4.83 -19.75
C LYS A 11 -7.83 4.53 -18.61
N VAL A 12 -7.74 5.18 -17.45
CA VAL A 12 -8.62 4.88 -16.29
C VAL A 12 -9.88 5.76 -16.25
N ALA A 13 -9.96 6.81 -17.07
CA ALA A 13 -11.04 7.81 -17.00
C ALA A 13 -12.42 7.37 -17.54
N LEU A 14 -12.61 6.12 -17.97
CA LEU A 14 -13.89 5.67 -18.51
C LEU A 14 -14.52 4.54 -17.68
N ARG A 15 -15.64 4.91 -17.05
CA ARG A 15 -16.74 4.10 -16.48
C ARG A 15 -16.50 3.39 -15.15
N LEU A 16 -16.86 4.10 -14.08
CA LEU A 16 -17.53 3.51 -12.92
C LEU A 16 -18.97 4.04 -12.89
N LYS A 17 -19.90 3.29 -13.48
CA LYS A 17 -21.32 3.36 -13.14
C LYS A 17 -21.75 1.93 -12.84
N HIS A 18 -22.03 1.65 -11.57
CA HIS A 18 -23.25 0.97 -11.12
C HIS A 18 -23.33 1.10 -9.59
N PRO A 19 -24.44 1.64 -9.05
CA PRO A 19 -24.71 1.63 -7.62
C PRO A 19 -25.39 0.30 -7.25
N ASN A 20 -25.06 -0.31 -6.12
CA ASN A 20 -26.08 -1.03 -5.36
C ASN A 20 -25.72 -1.21 -3.88
N GLN A 21 -26.63 -0.66 -3.06
CA GLN A 21 -27.09 -1.05 -1.73
C GLN A 21 -26.05 -1.30 -0.62
N ALA A 22 -25.89 -0.31 0.26
CA ALA A 22 -25.17 -0.44 1.53
C ALA A 22 -26.14 -0.50 2.73
N LYS A 23 -26.03 -1.57 3.51
CA LYS A 23 -26.62 -1.71 4.86
C LYS A 23 -25.95 -0.71 5.81
N HIS A 24 -26.74 0.08 6.53
CA HIS A 24 -26.33 1.27 7.29
C HIS A 24 -25.17 1.08 8.30
N SER A 25 -24.93 -0.12 8.81
CA SER A 25 -23.81 -0.38 9.76
C SER A 25 -22.43 -0.46 9.11
N SER A 26 -22.35 -0.81 7.82
CA SER A 26 -21.07 -0.92 7.09
C SER A 26 -20.49 0.45 6.74
N ALA A 27 -21.34 1.42 6.41
CA ALA A 27 -20.95 2.77 6.00
C ALA A 27 -20.24 3.54 7.13
N HIS A 28 -20.74 3.47 8.37
CA HIS A 28 -20.11 4.13 9.52
C HIS A 28 -18.74 3.55 9.86
N ALA A 29 -18.61 2.21 9.82
CA ALA A 29 -17.35 1.51 10.08
C ALA A 29 -16.28 1.77 9.01
N HIS A 30 -16.69 1.99 7.76
CA HIS A 30 -15.76 2.40 6.70
C HIS A 30 -15.36 3.87 6.87
N GLY A 31 -16.29 4.73 7.32
CA GLY A 31 -16.01 6.15 7.58
C GLY A 31 -14.93 6.40 8.64
N SER A 32 -14.89 5.64 9.74
CA SER A 32 -13.82 5.78 10.75
C SER A 32 -12.46 5.34 10.22
N THR A 33 -12.44 4.26 9.44
CA THR A 33 -11.24 3.72 8.77
C THR A 33 -10.61 4.78 7.86
N TRP A 34 -11.42 5.43 7.02
CA TRP A 34 -10.97 6.51 6.15
C TRP A 34 -10.49 7.74 6.90
N ARG A 35 -11.21 8.17 7.94
CA ARG A 35 -10.74 9.29 8.79
C ARG A 35 -9.39 8.97 9.43
N GLY A 36 -9.18 7.73 9.89
CA GLY A 36 -7.90 7.28 10.42
C GLY A 36 -6.78 7.34 9.38
N LEU A 37 -7.04 6.89 8.14
CA LEU A 37 -6.09 6.93 7.03
C LEU A 37 -5.63 8.37 6.76
N TRP A 38 -6.57 9.30 6.68
CA TRP A 38 -6.25 10.70 6.38
C TRP A 38 -5.54 11.42 7.53
N LYS A 39 -5.62 10.93 8.76
CA LYS A 39 -4.92 11.47 9.94
C LYS A 39 -3.46 11.02 10.07
N LEU A 40 -3.00 10.05 9.28
CA LEU A 40 -1.61 9.56 9.34
C LEU A 40 -0.60 10.68 9.05
N LYS A 41 0.44 10.81 9.88
CA LYS A 41 1.55 11.76 9.65
C LYS A 41 2.60 11.17 8.70
N VAL A 42 2.17 10.92 7.48
CA VAL A 42 3.01 10.45 6.36
C VAL A 42 2.87 11.38 5.16
N PRO A 43 3.82 11.37 4.19
CA PRO A 43 3.70 12.17 2.99
C PRO A 43 2.34 12.00 2.30
N PRO A 44 1.72 13.07 1.76
CA PRO A 44 0.41 12.98 1.11
C PRO A 44 0.29 11.87 0.05
N LYS A 45 1.36 11.65 -0.74
CA LYS A 45 1.43 10.57 -1.73
C LYS A 45 1.23 9.17 -1.14
N VAL A 46 1.65 8.94 0.11
CA VAL A 46 1.50 7.66 0.80
C VAL A 46 0.06 7.46 1.25
N ARG A 47 -0.62 8.50 1.74
CA ARG A 47 -2.06 8.44 2.04
C ARG A 47 -2.88 8.12 0.78
N THR A 48 -2.60 8.83 -0.32
CA THR A 48 -3.26 8.56 -1.61
C THR A 48 -3.00 7.13 -2.09
N PHE A 49 -1.75 6.65 -1.99
CA PHE A 49 -1.41 5.26 -2.30
C PHE A 49 -2.21 4.27 -1.45
N LEU A 50 -2.26 4.43 -0.13
CA LEU A 50 -3.00 3.54 0.75
C LEU A 50 -4.50 3.54 0.45
N TRP A 51 -5.08 4.71 0.17
CA TRP A 51 -6.48 4.78 -0.23
C TRP A 51 -6.72 3.97 -1.51
N ARG A 52 -5.86 4.14 -2.53
CA ARG A 52 -5.91 3.36 -3.78
C ARG A 52 -5.75 1.86 -3.56
N ALA A 53 -4.85 1.47 -2.66
CA ALA A 53 -4.63 0.07 -2.28
C ALA A 53 -5.89 -0.52 -1.62
N CYS A 54 -6.47 0.20 -0.66
CA CYS A 54 -7.66 -0.22 0.05
C CYS A 54 -8.90 -0.34 -0.84
N ILE A 55 -9.04 0.48 -1.89
CA ILE A 55 -10.13 0.34 -2.86
C ILE A 55 -9.78 -0.60 -4.04
N GLY A 56 -8.62 -1.27 -3.98
CA GLY A 56 -8.21 -2.25 -4.97
C GLY A 56 -7.90 -1.68 -6.36
N CYS A 57 -7.45 -0.42 -6.46
CA CYS A 57 -7.23 0.25 -7.75
C CYS A 57 -5.75 0.47 -8.12
N LEU A 58 -4.83 -0.23 -7.45
CA LEU A 58 -3.43 -0.30 -7.88
C LEU A 58 -3.30 -1.12 -9.17
N PRO A 59 -2.32 -0.81 -10.06
CA PRO A 59 -2.03 -1.63 -11.23
C PRO A 59 -1.26 -2.91 -10.89
N THR A 60 -1.90 -3.76 -10.11
CA THR A 60 -1.42 -5.13 -9.94
C THR A 60 -1.69 -5.92 -11.23
N ARG A 61 -0.96 -7.00 -11.47
CA ARG A 61 -1.16 -7.80 -12.69
C ARG A 61 -2.57 -8.37 -12.77
N GLU A 62 -3.18 -8.76 -11.66
CA GLU A 62 -4.59 -9.16 -11.63
C GLU A 62 -5.50 -8.04 -12.18
N ASN A 63 -5.31 -6.80 -11.74
CA ASN A 63 -6.10 -5.66 -12.21
C ASN A 63 -5.81 -5.27 -13.66
N LEU A 64 -4.57 -5.46 -14.13
CA LEU A 64 -4.19 -5.23 -15.52
C LEU A 64 -4.75 -6.33 -16.44
N HIS A 65 -4.75 -7.57 -15.98
CA HIS A 65 -5.33 -8.72 -16.66
C HIS A 65 -6.84 -8.57 -16.83
N LYS A 66 -7.56 -8.18 -15.76
CA LYS A 66 -8.99 -7.82 -15.81
C LYS A 66 -9.33 -6.72 -16.83
N LYS A 67 -8.35 -5.89 -17.21
CA LYS A 67 -8.48 -4.81 -18.19
C LYS A 67 -7.92 -5.16 -19.57
N TRP A 68 -7.52 -6.42 -19.79
CA TRP A 68 -6.89 -6.89 -21.03
C TRP A 68 -5.60 -6.13 -21.38
N ILE A 69 -4.88 -5.62 -20.36
CA ILE A 69 -3.61 -4.89 -20.52
C ILE A 69 -2.41 -5.83 -20.31
N SER A 70 -2.57 -6.87 -19.47
CA SER A 70 -1.56 -7.92 -19.27
C SER A 70 -2.15 -9.27 -19.61
N GLU A 71 -1.35 -10.16 -20.20
CA GLU A 71 -1.73 -11.54 -20.51
C GLU A 71 -1.64 -12.46 -19.29
N GLU A 72 -0.88 -12.05 -18.27
CA GLU A 72 -0.58 -12.88 -17.11
C GLU A 72 -0.95 -12.14 -15.83
N GLU A 73 -1.61 -12.86 -14.92
CA GLU A 73 -2.01 -12.34 -13.61
C GLU A 73 -1.05 -12.74 -12.48
N ARG A 74 -0.19 -13.76 -12.67
CA ARG A 74 0.77 -14.22 -11.67
C ARG A 74 1.82 -13.16 -11.32
N CYS A 75 2.13 -13.06 -10.02
CA CYS A 75 3.16 -12.17 -9.51
C CYS A 75 4.55 -12.55 -10.04
N GLU A 76 5.29 -11.59 -10.60
CA GLU A 76 6.64 -11.83 -11.14
C GLU A 76 7.71 -12.03 -10.08
N LEU A 77 7.42 -11.65 -8.83
CA LEU A 77 8.38 -11.80 -7.74
C LEU A 77 8.37 -13.22 -7.17
N CYS A 78 7.21 -13.88 -7.18
CA CYS A 78 7.07 -15.22 -6.61
C CYS A 78 6.71 -16.29 -7.63
N TYR A 79 6.05 -15.96 -8.73
CA TYR A 79 5.55 -16.88 -9.77
C TYR A 79 4.52 -17.93 -9.32
N HIS A 80 4.05 -17.89 -8.07
CA HIS A 80 3.15 -18.91 -7.51
C HIS A 80 1.69 -18.46 -7.40
N HIS A 81 1.44 -17.18 -7.12
CA HIS A 81 0.10 -16.65 -6.86
C HIS A 81 -0.26 -15.51 -7.81
N SER A 82 -1.56 -15.30 -8.03
CA SER A 82 -2.06 -14.11 -8.71
C SER A 82 -1.66 -12.84 -7.95
N GLU A 83 -1.27 -11.82 -8.69
CA GLU A 83 -0.77 -10.58 -8.14
C GLU A 83 -1.95 -9.66 -7.74
N THR A 84 -2.48 -9.89 -6.55
CA THR A 84 -3.47 -9.02 -5.91
C THR A 84 -2.78 -7.92 -5.09
N THR A 85 -3.55 -6.92 -4.63
CA THR A 85 -3.01 -5.86 -3.75
C THR A 85 -2.54 -6.45 -2.41
N SER A 86 -3.34 -7.34 -1.81
CA SER A 86 -2.99 -8.08 -0.59
C SER A 86 -1.70 -8.88 -0.80
N HIS A 87 -1.60 -9.60 -1.92
CA HIS A 87 -0.42 -10.39 -2.23
C HIS A 87 0.85 -9.52 -2.29
N VAL A 88 0.88 -8.49 -3.15
CA VAL A 88 2.08 -7.68 -3.35
C VAL A 88 2.53 -6.98 -2.07
N LEU A 89 1.58 -6.48 -1.27
CA LEU A 89 1.91 -5.64 -0.12
C LEU A 89 2.09 -6.41 1.18
N TRP A 90 1.63 -7.67 1.27
CA TRP A 90 1.60 -8.42 2.52
C TRP A 90 2.05 -9.88 2.38
N GLU A 91 1.46 -10.63 1.46
CA GLU A 91 1.55 -12.10 1.43
C GLU A 91 2.74 -12.61 0.60
N CYS A 92 3.19 -11.81 -0.37
CA CYS A 92 4.31 -12.13 -1.26
C CYS A 92 5.59 -12.39 -0.44
N PRO A 93 6.39 -13.44 -0.76
CA PRO A 93 7.65 -13.72 -0.07
C PRO A 93 8.58 -12.50 0.05
N MET A 94 8.64 -11.65 -0.98
CA MET A 94 9.41 -10.40 -0.95
C MET A 94 8.89 -9.46 0.14
N ALA A 95 7.57 -9.22 0.19
CA ALA A 95 6.95 -8.37 1.20
C ALA A 95 7.12 -8.96 2.61
N ARG A 96 6.89 -10.26 2.78
CA ARG A 96 7.08 -10.98 4.05
C ARG A 96 8.50 -10.82 4.58
N ASN A 97 9.51 -10.89 3.72
CA ASN A 97 10.90 -10.67 4.13
C ASN A 97 11.16 -9.23 4.62
N VAL A 98 10.43 -8.22 4.10
CA VAL A 98 10.49 -6.85 4.62
C VAL A 98 9.77 -6.76 5.97
N TRP A 99 8.57 -7.35 6.08
CA TRP A 99 7.79 -7.36 7.31
C TRP A 99 8.46 -8.12 8.46
N ALA A 100 9.27 -9.14 8.15
CA ALA A 100 10.07 -9.88 9.14
C ALA A 100 11.13 -9.00 9.85
N LEU A 101 11.46 -7.83 9.30
CA LEU A 101 12.38 -6.86 9.92
C LEU A 101 11.67 -6.00 10.98
N PHE A 102 10.34 -5.97 10.99
CA PHE A 102 9.58 -5.34 12.07
C PHE A 102 9.64 -6.20 13.32
N LYS A 103 9.67 -5.52 14.48
CA LYS A 103 9.48 -6.15 15.79
C LYS A 103 8.05 -5.92 16.26
N GLY A 104 7.54 -6.81 17.10
CA GLY A 104 6.27 -6.61 17.79
C GLY A 104 5.03 -7.05 16.99
N THR A 105 3.98 -6.24 17.00
CA THR A 105 2.63 -6.64 16.56
C THR A 105 2.56 -7.06 15.09
N ILE A 106 3.27 -6.35 14.21
CA ILE A 106 3.29 -6.65 12.76
C ILE A 106 3.86 -8.05 12.50
N GLN A 107 4.95 -8.41 13.16
CA GLN A 107 5.59 -9.72 13.02
C GLN A 107 4.70 -10.88 13.47
N LYS A 108 3.74 -10.62 14.36
CA LYS A 108 2.81 -11.62 14.92
C LYS A 108 1.52 -11.75 14.11
N CYS A 109 1.31 -10.90 13.11
CA CYS A 109 0.11 -10.97 12.28
C CYS A 109 0.20 -12.17 11.33
N SER A 110 -0.97 -12.70 10.95
CA SER A 110 -1.04 -13.75 9.92
C SER A 110 -0.42 -13.25 8.62
N ASN A 111 0.22 -14.15 7.88
CA ASN A 111 0.72 -13.86 6.54
C ASN A 111 -0.39 -13.80 5.50
N GLU A 112 -1.60 -14.24 5.85
CA GLU A 112 -2.79 -14.19 5.00
C GLU A 112 -3.58 -12.94 5.32
N ALA A 113 -3.78 -12.10 4.32
CA ALA A 113 -4.58 -10.88 4.43
C ALA A 113 -5.97 -11.06 3.81
N GLY A 114 -6.05 -11.77 2.68
CA GLY A 114 -7.28 -11.89 1.90
C GLY A 114 -7.66 -10.56 1.26
N ASP A 115 -8.23 -9.65 2.04
CA ASP A 115 -8.62 -8.30 1.62
C ASP A 115 -7.74 -7.22 2.26
N PHE A 116 -7.16 -6.35 1.43
CA PHE A 116 -6.22 -5.33 1.90
C PHE A 116 -6.89 -4.25 2.77
N PHE A 117 -8.17 -3.91 2.51
CA PHE A 117 -8.89 -2.96 3.36
C PHE A 117 -9.16 -3.54 4.75
N LEU A 118 -9.53 -4.82 4.84
CA LEU A 118 -9.70 -5.52 6.11
C LEU A 118 -8.37 -5.63 6.88
N LEU A 119 -7.26 -5.92 6.18
CA LEU A 119 -5.92 -5.89 6.77
C LEU A 119 -5.62 -4.50 7.37
N PHE A 120 -5.80 -3.43 6.57
CA PHE A 120 -5.56 -2.06 7.02
C PHE A 120 -6.41 -1.71 8.25
N LYS A 121 -7.71 -2.04 8.21
CA LYS A 121 -8.63 -1.80 9.32
C LYS A 121 -8.21 -2.55 10.59
N MET A 122 -7.79 -3.81 10.47
CA MET A 122 -7.26 -4.58 11.61
C MET A 122 -6.00 -3.92 12.18
N LEU A 123 -5.07 -3.50 11.34
CA LEU A 123 -3.83 -2.85 11.78
C LEU A 123 -4.08 -1.50 12.44
N GLN A 124 -5.05 -0.73 11.95
CA GLN A 124 -5.49 0.51 12.60
C GLN A 124 -5.99 0.30 14.03
N GLN A 125 -6.55 -0.86 14.33
CA GLN A 125 -7.05 -1.19 15.68
C GLN A 125 -5.96 -1.74 16.60
N LYS A 126 -4.93 -2.39 16.02
CA LYS A 126 -3.88 -3.09 16.78
C LYS A 126 -2.60 -2.28 16.99
N LEU A 127 -2.33 -1.31 16.12
CA LEU A 127 -1.09 -0.53 16.13
C LEU A 127 -1.31 0.85 16.72
N CYS A 128 -0.31 1.38 17.43
CA CYS A 128 -0.31 2.79 17.77
C CYS A 128 -0.03 3.65 16.51
N SER A 129 -0.28 4.96 16.58
CA SER A 129 -0.10 5.87 15.43
C SER A 129 1.30 5.78 14.81
N SER A 130 2.36 5.73 15.64
CA SER A 130 3.74 5.65 15.14
C SER A 130 4.02 4.33 14.39
N GLU A 131 3.52 3.21 14.91
CA GLU A 131 3.67 1.90 14.25
C GLU A 131 2.88 1.84 12.94
N LEU A 132 1.67 2.40 12.93
CA LEU A 132 0.84 2.45 11.74
C LEU A 132 1.44 3.35 10.65
N GLU A 133 2.09 4.45 11.02
CA GLU A 133 2.83 5.32 10.08
C GLU A 133 4.05 4.59 9.48
N LYS A 134 4.81 3.84 10.30
CA LYS A 134 5.91 2.99 9.82
C LYS A 134 5.41 1.91 8.86
N TRP A 135 4.30 1.26 9.19
CA TRP A 135 3.65 0.31 8.31
C TRP A 135 3.23 0.95 6.98
N ALA A 136 2.59 2.12 7.03
CA ALA A 136 2.11 2.84 5.86
C ALA A 136 3.22 3.19 4.87
N ILE A 137 4.33 3.75 5.36
CA ILE A 137 5.49 4.05 4.51
C ILE A 137 6.13 2.77 3.97
N THR A 138 6.20 1.72 4.78
CA THR A 138 6.81 0.44 4.34
C THR A 138 5.98 -0.20 3.23
N ALA A 139 4.65 -0.23 3.36
CA ALA A 139 3.78 -0.73 2.29
C ALA A 139 3.99 0.06 0.98
N TRP A 140 4.16 1.38 1.07
CA TRP A 140 4.49 2.21 -0.09
C TRP A 140 5.87 1.88 -0.69
N MET A 141 6.86 1.63 0.15
CA MET A 141 8.21 1.23 -0.30
C MET A 141 8.23 -0.17 -0.93
N ILE A 142 7.46 -1.11 -0.41
CA ILE A 142 7.26 -2.44 -1.02
C ILE A 142 6.63 -2.29 -2.41
N TRP A 143 5.60 -1.45 -2.54
CA TRP A 143 4.99 -1.15 -3.83
C TRP A 143 5.99 -0.59 -4.84
N ASN A 144 6.82 0.38 -4.42
CA ASN A 144 7.85 0.97 -5.26
C ASN A 144 8.92 -0.07 -5.66
N ALA A 145 9.32 -0.94 -4.74
CA ALA A 145 10.27 -2.01 -5.03
C ALA A 145 9.70 -3.00 -6.05
N ARG A 146 8.42 -3.39 -5.92
CA ARG A 146 7.71 -4.20 -6.92
C ARG A 146 7.68 -3.51 -8.29
N ASN A 147 7.37 -2.22 -8.34
CA ASN A 147 7.33 -1.49 -9.61
C ASN A 147 8.72 -1.40 -10.24
N ARG A 148 9.75 -1.16 -9.44
CA ARG A 148 11.12 -1.16 -9.91
C ARG A 148 11.51 -2.51 -10.50
N PHE A 149 11.11 -3.60 -9.87
CA PHE A 149 11.31 -4.92 -10.44
C PHE A 149 10.56 -5.09 -11.77
N TYR A 150 9.28 -4.71 -11.84
CA TYR A 150 8.48 -4.81 -13.06
C TYR A 150 9.09 -4.05 -14.26
N PHE A 151 9.56 -2.81 -14.04
CA PHE A 151 10.06 -1.95 -15.13
C PHE A 151 11.57 -2.06 -15.41
N GLU A 152 12.38 -2.29 -14.37
CA GLU A 152 13.84 -2.24 -14.44
C GLU A 152 14.48 -3.61 -14.16
N GLN A 153 13.68 -4.65 -13.89
CA GLN A 153 14.14 -6.00 -13.51
C GLN A 153 15.15 -5.99 -12.34
N THR A 154 15.03 -4.96 -11.48
CA THR A 154 15.93 -4.73 -10.35
C THR A 154 15.23 -5.08 -9.05
N GLN A 155 15.61 -6.20 -8.45
CA GLN A 155 15.09 -6.62 -7.15
C GLN A 155 15.88 -5.96 -6.01
N LEU A 156 15.20 -5.14 -5.22
CA LEU A 156 15.79 -4.53 -4.03
C LEU A 156 15.86 -5.53 -2.88
N HIS A 157 16.97 -5.51 -2.15
CA HIS A 157 17.12 -6.31 -0.95
C HIS A 157 16.12 -5.84 0.12
N PRO A 158 15.43 -6.74 0.86
CA PRO A 158 14.39 -6.37 1.84
C PRO A 158 14.86 -5.35 2.89
N ARG A 159 16.11 -5.45 3.35
CA ARG A 159 16.70 -4.47 4.27
C ARG A 159 16.77 -3.07 3.68
N CYS A 160 17.10 -2.93 2.40
CA CYS A 160 17.14 -1.63 1.73
C CYS A 160 15.74 -1.01 1.69
N ILE A 161 14.72 -1.80 1.34
CA ILE A 161 13.31 -1.35 1.33
C ILE A 161 12.90 -0.84 2.72
N PHE A 162 13.21 -1.62 3.77
CA PHE A 162 12.88 -1.27 5.16
C PHE A 162 13.60 0.01 5.64
N TYR A 163 14.92 0.09 5.49
CA TYR A 163 15.67 1.26 5.98
C TYR A 163 15.36 2.53 5.18
N SER A 164 15.13 2.42 3.87
CA SER A 164 14.64 3.55 3.08
C SER A 164 13.25 4.01 3.53
N ALA A 165 12.37 3.09 3.93
CA ALA A 165 11.07 3.44 4.52
C ALA A 165 11.22 4.22 5.82
N MET A 166 12.07 3.74 6.75
CA MET A 166 12.29 4.41 8.03
C MET A 166 12.91 5.80 7.84
N GLY A 167 13.94 5.92 7.01
CA GLY A 167 14.60 7.20 6.73
C GLY A 167 13.66 8.22 6.10
N LEU A 168 12.79 7.80 5.17
CA LEU A 168 11.79 8.69 4.57
C LEU A 168 10.76 9.19 5.60
N LEU A 169 10.32 8.32 6.51
CA LEU A 169 9.37 8.71 7.56
C LEU A 169 10.00 9.73 8.51
N GLU A 170 11.22 9.46 8.98
CA GLU A 170 11.96 10.35 9.88
C GLU A 170 12.20 11.71 9.23
N GLU A 171 12.58 11.74 7.95
CA GLU A 171 12.74 12.98 7.20
C GLU A 171 11.43 13.77 7.10
N TYR A 172 10.33 13.10 6.75
CA TYR A 172 9.02 13.74 6.67
C TYR A 172 8.58 14.33 8.01
N GLN A 173 8.74 13.58 9.10
CA GLN A 173 8.37 14.02 10.45
C GLN A 173 9.21 15.22 10.89
N ARG A 174 10.51 15.21 10.61
CA ARG A 174 11.43 16.33 10.90
C ARG A 174 11.01 17.61 10.18
N LEU A 175 10.72 17.52 8.88
CA LEU A 175 10.29 18.67 8.07
C LEU A 175 8.92 19.20 8.52
N SER A 176 7.99 18.29 8.85
CA SER A 176 6.66 18.66 9.34
C SER A 176 6.74 19.39 10.69
N ALA A 177 7.60 18.94 11.60
CA ALA A 177 7.83 19.61 12.89
C ALA A 177 8.46 21.00 12.71
N ALA A 178 9.43 21.14 11.80
CA ALA A 178 10.08 22.43 11.53
C ALA A 178 9.13 23.48 10.93
N GLN A 179 8.10 23.04 10.19
CA GLN A 179 7.05 23.93 9.67
C GLN A 179 6.10 24.39 10.78
N SER A 180 5.69 23.49 11.68
CA SER A 180 4.80 23.83 12.79
C SER A 180 5.38 24.78 13.85
N VAL A 181 6.70 25.01 13.84
CA VAL A 181 7.38 25.97 14.76
C VAL A 181 7.44 27.38 14.15
N ARG A 182 7.19 27.52 12.84
CA ARG A 182 7.28 28.79 12.11
C ARG A 182 5.94 29.51 11.97
N GLU A 183 4.85 28.85 12.33
CA GLU A 183 3.47 29.37 12.34
C GLU A 183 3.06 29.72 13.77
#